data_AF-A0A3Q4AV70-F1
#
_entry.id   AF-A0A3Q4AV70-F1
#
_cell.length_a   1.000
_cell.length_b   1.000
_cell.length_c   1.000
_cell.angle_alpha   90.00
_cell.angle_beta   90.00
_cell.angle_gamma   90.00
#
_symmetry.space_group_name_H-M   'P 1'
#
loop_
_entity.id
_entity.type
_entity.pdbx_description
1 polymer ?
#
loop_
_entity_poly.entity_id
_entity_poly.type
_entity_poly.pdbx_seq_one_letter_code
_entity_poly.pdbx_strand_id
1 'polypeptide(L)'
;QKAKQSSLCPGELKYVCKRKDKVKKSLKRLGDCAPPDRVPHIALLGSGGGERAAVSLVGSLYQMAEEGLLDTLFYIGGISGSTWAMSSLYGHPDWSTNVESVISELIGPGIKKEDARNWLSERAKDECFSVTDVWAVGIALIMKKVPRNNTLS
;
A
#
# COMPACT_ATOMS: atom_id res chain seq x y z
N GLN A 1 17.68 -15.91 26.09
CA GLN A 1 17.06 -16.85 25.12
C GLN A 1 17.28 -16.29 23.71
N LYS A 2 17.95 -17.03 22.82
CA LYS A 2 18.18 -16.62 21.42
C LYS A 2 16.90 -16.88 20.61
N ALA A 3 16.21 -15.83 20.15
CA ALA A 3 15.17 -15.98 19.15
C ALA A 3 15.84 -16.30 17.80
N LYS A 4 15.60 -17.52 17.31
CA LYS A 4 16.13 -18.06 16.06
C LYS A 4 15.02 -18.03 15.02
N GLN A 5 15.02 -17.02 14.14
CA GLN A 5 14.51 -17.14 12.77
C GLN A 5 15.17 -16.08 11.89
N SER A 6 16.27 -16.45 11.24
CA SER A 6 17.11 -15.55 10.44
C SER A 6 17.01 -15.86 8.94
N SER A 7 15.78 -15.96 8.42
CA SER A 7 15.53 -16.09 6.98
C SER A 7 14.14 -15.58 6.63
N LEU A 8 14.03 -14.88 5.50
CA LEU A 8 12.74 -14.45 4.93
C LEU A 8 11.85 -15.66 4.62
N CYS A 9 10.54 -15.45 4.61
CA CYS A 9 9.62 -16.52 4.25
C CYS A 9 9.76 -16.89 2.76
N PRO A 10 9.38 -18.11 2.33
CA PRO A 10 9.55 -18.54 0.94
C PRO A 10 8.86 -17.63 -0.09
N GLY A 11 7.70 -17.09 0.24
CA GLY A 11 6.96 -16.16 -0.62
C GLY A 11 7.72 -14.85 -0.85
N GLU A 12 8.31 -14.30 0.22
CA GLU A 12 9.09 -13.09 0.15
C GLU A 12 10.43 -13.30 -0.58
N LEU A 13 11.10 -14.43 -0.36
CA LEU A 13 12.29 -14.79 -1.13
C LEU A 13 11.99 -14.85 -2.64
N LYS A 14 10.88 -15.50 -3.02
CA LYS A 14 10.44 -15.57 -4.42
C LYS A 14 10.13 -14.18 -4.98
N TYR A 15 9.50 -13.31 -4.19
CA TYR A 15 9.25 -11.92 -4.56
C TYR A 15 10.57 -11.18 -4.81
N VAL A 16 11.51 -11.21 -3.87
CA VAL A 16 12.82 -10.53 -3.96
C VAL A 16 13.59 -11.00 -5.19
N CYS A 17 13.65 -12.32 -5.42
CA CYS A 17 14.30 -12.89 -6.61
C CYS A 17 13.67 -12.36 -7.90
N LYS A 18 12.34 -12.35 -8.02
CA LYS A 18 11.63 -11.85 -9.21
C LYS A 18 11.78 -10.33 -9.39
N ARG A 19 11.77 -9.58 -8.29
CA ARG A 19 11.80 -8.11 -8.30
C ARG A 19 13.19 -7.57 -8.68
N LYS A 20 14.27 -8.28 -8.32
CA LYS A 20 15.67 -7.91 -8.65
C LYS A 20 15.86 -7.58 -10.13
N ASP A 21 15.30 -8.38 -11.04
CA ASP A 21 15.42 -8.13 -12.48
C ASP A 21 14.72 -6.84 -12.91
N LYS A 22 13.58 -6.51 -12.30
CA LYS A 22 12.84 -5.26 -12.57
C LYS A 22 13.64 -4.05 -12.07
N VAL A 23 14.13 -4.12 -10.84
CA VAL A 23 14.93 -3.06 -10.22
C VAL A 23 16.20 -2.81 -11.01
N LYS A 24 16.93 -3.86 -11.39
CA LYS A 24 18.14 -3.74 -12.21
C LYS A 24 17.87 -3.05 -13.54
N LYS A 25 16.78 -3.39 -14.22
CA LYS A 25 16.37 -2.74 -15.47
C LYS A 25 16.03 -1.27 -15.24
N SER A 26 15.29 -0.96 -14.17
CA SER A 26 14.90 0.41 -13.82
C SER A 26 16.11 1.28 -13.48
N LEU A 27 17.02 0.82 -12.62
CA LEU A 27 18.27 1.51 -12.27
C LEU A 27 19.13 1.80 -13.51
N LYS A 28 19.26 0.82 -14.41
CA LYS A 28 19.99 1.01 -15.67
C LYS A 28 19.40 2.12 -16.54
N ARG A 29 18.06 2.26 -16.60
CA ARG A 29 17.41 3.35 -17.33
C ARG A 29 17.67 4.72 -16.69
N LEU A 30 17.80 4.75 -15.36
CA LEU A 30 18.06 5.97 -14.59
C LEU A 30 19.54 6.40 -14.60
N GLY A 31 20.40 5.71 -15.36
CA GLY A 31 21.82 6.03 -15.49
C GLY A 31 22.70 5.39 -14.41
N ASP A 32 22.15 4.54 -13.54
CA ASP A 32 22.93 3.78 -12.58
C ASP A 32 23.44 2.48 -13.22
N CYS A 33 24.77 2.37 -13.33
CA CYS A 33 25.48 1.22 -13.84
C CYS A 33 25.89 0.24 -12.72
N ALA A 34 25.10 0.17 -11.64
CA ALA A 34 25.32 -0.75 -10.53
C ALA A 34 25.72 -2.15 -11.05
N PRO A 35 26.83 -2.73 -10.53
CA PRO A 35 27.35 -3.96 -11.08
C PRO A 35 26.33 -5.10 -10.88
N PRO A 36 26.32 -6.10 -11.78
CA PRO A 36 25.28 -7.14 -11.85
C PRO A 36 25.00 -7.88 -10.53
N ASP A 37 25.98 -7.90 -9.64
CA ASP A 37 26.03 -8.60 -8.36
C ASP A 37 25.54 -7.75 -7.17
N ARG A 38 25.30 -6.44 -7.34
CA ARG A 38 24.95 -5.51 -6.26
C ARG A 38 23.73 -4.63 -6.56
N VAL A 39 22.59 -5.25 -6.82
CA VAL A 39 21.30 -4.51 -6.88
C VAL A 39 20.93 -4.04 -5.46
N PRO A 40 20.82 -2.73 -5.19
CA PRO A 40 20.47 -2.21 -3.87
C PRO A 40 19.02 -2.53 -3.50
N HIS A 41 18.78 -2.86 -2.23
CA HIS A 41 17.43 -3.05 -1.70
C HIS A 41 16.87 -1.71 -1.21
N ILE A 42 16.10 -1.04 -2.07
CA ILE A 42 15.52 0.27 -1.77
C ILE A 42 14.11 0.09 -1.21
N ALA A 43 13.80 0.79 -0.12
CA ALA A 43 12.48 0.81 0.51
C ALA A 43 11.98 2.24 0.69
N LEU A 44 10.69 2.46 0.44
CA LEU A 44 9.98 3.69 0.77
C LEU A 44 9.25 3.52 2.11
N LEU A 45 9.34 4.50 2.99
CA LEU A 45 8.70 4.46 4.31
C LEU A 45 7.75 5.64 4.49
N GLY A 46 6.45 5.34 4.61
CA GLY A 46 5.39 6.30 4.91
C GLY A 46 5.16 6.46 6.41
N SER A 47 5.10 7.70 6.88
CA SER A 47 4.88 8.02 8.29
C SER A 47 3.38 8.04 8.67
N GLY A 48 3.10 8.13 9.96
CA GLY A 48 1.74 8.37 10.44
C GLY A 48 1.34 9.84 10.33
N GLY A 49 0.04 10.11 10.36
CA GLY A 49 -0.48 11.48 10.28
C GLY A 49 -1.89 11.60 9.71
N GLY A 50 -2.70 10.54 9.81
CA GLY A 50 -4.05 10.49 9.26
C GLY A 50 -4.09 10.78 7.76
N GLU A 51 -5.12 11.48 7.32
CA GLU A 51 -5.36 11.79 5.91
C GLU A 51 -4.18 12.53 5.25
N ARG A 52 -3.51 13.44 5.98
CA ARG A 52 -2.33 14.15 5.46
C ARG A 52 -1.22 13.19 5.03
N ALA A 53 -0.95 12.16 5.84
CA ALA A 53 0.05 11.15 5.51
C ALA A 53 -0.41 10.24 4.36
N ALA A 54 -1.71 9.97 4.25
CA ALA A 54 -2.28 9.22 3.13
C ALA A 54 -2.09 9.98 1.81
N VAL A 55 -2.53 11.25 1.75
CA VAL A 55 -2.41 12.12 0.57
C VAL A 55 -0.94 12.32 0.19
N SER A 56 -0.08 12.61 1.17
CA SER A 56 1.36 12.77 0.93
C SER A 56 1.98 11.52 0.31
N LEU A 57 1.65 10.32 0.80
CA LEU A 57 2.21 9.08 0.26
C LEU A 57 1.72 8.84 -1.18
N VAL A 58 0.43 9.06 -1.46
CA VAL A 58 -0.11 8.91 -2.82
C VAL A 58 0.59 9.88 -3.79
N GLY A 59 0.75 11.15 -3.41
CA GLY A 59 1.46 12.14 -4.22
C GLY A 59 2.93 11.77 -4.45
N SER A 60 3.64 11.28 -3.43
CA SER A 60 5.01 10.79 -3.59
C SER A 60 5.08 9.59 -4.54
N LEU A 61 4.17 8.63 -4.42
CA LEU A 61 4.14 7.46 -5.30
C LEU A 61 3.81 7.82 -6.75
N TYR A 62 2.93 8.80 -6.96
CA TYR A 62 2.66 9.37 -8.28
C TYR A 62 3.91 9.94 -8.91
N GLN A 63 4.60 10.87 -8.23
CA GLN A 63 5.83 11.45 -8.78
C GLN A 63 6.92 10.39 -8.99
N MET A 64 7.05 9.42 -8.09
CA MET A 64 7.99 8.32 -8.28
C MET A 64 7.65 7.43 -9.48
N ALA A 65 6.37 7.29 -9.84
CA ALA A 65 5.98 6.59 -11.06
C ALA A 65 6.38 7.38 -12.30
N GLU A 66 6.10 8.69 -12.32
CA GLU A 66 6.47 9.61 -13.42
C GLU A 66 7.99 9.63 -13.67
N GLU A 67 8.79 9.66 -12.60
CA GLU A 67 10.25 9.64 -12.68
C GLU A 67 10.82 8.22 -12.90
N GLY A 68 9.96 7.19 -13.01
CA GLY A 68 10.39 5.80 -13.18
C GLY A 68 11.13 5.19 -11.98
N LEU A 69 11.06 5.84 -10.82
CA LEU A 69 11.66 5.44 -9.54
C LEU A 69 10.86 4.33 -8.84
N LEU A 70 9.56 4.21 -9.08
CA LEU A 70 8.71 3.22 -8.41
C LEU A 70 9.19 1.78 -8.64
N ASP A 71 9.74 1.50 -9.82
CA ASP A 71 10.28 0.19 -10.19
C ASP A 71 11.62 -0.15 -9.53
N THR A 72 12.28 0.83 -8.92
CA THR A 72 13.51 0.62 -8.14
C THR A 72 13.23 0.06 -6.74
N LEU A 73 12.00 0.21 -6.25
CA LEU A 73 11.63 -0.19 -4.89
C LEU A 73 11.42 -1.70 -4.77
N PHE A 74 11.90 -2.25 -3.65
CA PHE A 74 11.55 -3.59 -3.16
C PHE A 74 10.40 -3.54 -2.16
N TYR A 75 10.36 -2.53 -1.30
CA TYR A 75 9.40 -2.47 -0.22
C TYR A 75 8.79 -1.09 -0.10
N ILE A 76 7.52 -1.07 0.25
CA ILE A 76 6.83 0.12 0.72
C ILE A 76 6.33 -0.24 2.11
N GLY A 77 6.91 0.40 3.13
CA GLY A 77 6.44 0.31 4.50
C GLY A 77 5.61 1.54 4.84
N GLY A 78 4.63 1.41 5.72
CA GLY A 78 3.84 2.53 6.17
C GLY A 78 3.17 2.26 7.51
N ILE A 79 2.82 3.32 8.23
CA ILE A 79 2.07 3.25 9.48
C ILE A 79 0.90 4.24 9.46
N SER A 80 -0.18 3.94 10.21
CA SER A 80 -1.33 4.83 10.39
C SER A 80 -1.88 5.37 9.05
N GLY A 81 -1.93 6.68 8.84
CA GLY A 81 -2.46 7.28 7.60
C GLY A 81 -1.86 6.72 6.31
N SER A 82 -0.55 6.46 6.27
CA SER A 82 0.08 5.83 5.10
C SER A 82 -0.45 4.43 4.81
N THR A 83 -0.88 3.65 5.82
CA THR A 83 -1.48 2.33 5.56
C THR A 83 -2.85 2.43 4.91
N TRP A 84 -3.57 3.53 5.10
CA TRP A 84 -4.85 3.76 4.43
C TRP A 84 -4.65 3.92 2.92
N ALA A 85 -3.67 4.74 2.52
CA ALA A 85 -3.26 4.88 1.14
C ALA A 85 -2.77 3.56 0.54
N MET A 86 -1.87 2.86 1.24
CA MET A 86 -1.38 1.55 0.80
C MET A 86 -2.53 0.55 0.60
N SER A 87 -3.46 0.45 1.56
CA SER A 87 -4.60 -0.46 1.46
C SER A 87 -5.50 -0.15 0.26
N SER A 88 -5.66 1.14 -0.08
CA SER A 88 -6.40 1.53 -1.29
C SER A 88 -5.64 1.12 -2.55
N LEU A 89 -4.36 1.49 -2.66
CA LEU A 89 -3.47 1.19 -3.80
C LEU A 89 -3.37 -0.30 -4.08
N TYR A 90 -3.00 -1.11 -3.08
CA TYR A 90 -2.86 -2.56 -3.25
C TYR A 90 -4.19 -3.28 -3.55
N GLY A 91 -5.32 -2.59 -3.39
CA GLY A 91 -6.61 -3.07 -3.85
C GLY A 91 -6.73 -3.16 -5.38
N HIS A 92 -5.84 -2.53 -6.14
CA HIS A 92 -5.78 -2.53 -7.60
C HIS A 92 -4.52 -3.30 -8.06
N PRO A 93 -4.64 -4.45 -8.74
CA PRO A 93 -3.49 -5.26 -9.15
C PRO A 93 -2.47 -4.52 -10.03
N ASP A 94 -2.91 -3.49 -10.75
CA ASP A 94 -2.15 -2.68 -11.70
C ASP A 94 -1.76 -1.30 -11.17
N TRP A 95 -1.96 -1.01 -9.87
CA TRP A 95 -1.76 0.33 -9.29
C TRP A 95 -0.38 0.93 -9.62
N SER A 96 0.67 0.12 -9.62
CA SER A 96 2.05 0.59 -9.86
C SER A 96 2.33 1.03 -11.30
N THR A 97 1.42 0.71 -12.22
CA THR A 97 1.45 1.13 -13.64
C THR A 97 0.32 2.11 -13.97
N ASN A 98 -0.60 2.34 -13.03
CA ASN A 98 -1.82 3.12 -13.21
C ASN A 98 -2.17 3.88 -11.91
N VAL A 99 -1.22 4.69 -11.42
CA VAL A 99 -1.39 5.43 -10.17
C VAL A 99 -2.52 6.46 -10.29
N GLU A 100 -2.70 7.05 -11.49
CA GLU A 100 -3.78 7.99 -11.82
C GLU A 100 -5.18 7.43 -11.56
N SER A 101 -5.42 6.17 -11.90
CA SER A 101 -6.73 5.55 -11.64
C SER A 101 -7.04 5.48 -10.16
N VAL A 102 -6.03 5.22 -9.31
CA VAL A 102 -6.22 5.17 -7.86
C VAL A 102 -6.45 6.59 -7.30
N ILE A 103 -5.73 7.58 -7.80
CA ILE A 103 -5.96 8.99 -7.44
C ILE A 103 -7.37 9.41 -7.82
N SER A 104 -7.81 9.04 -9.02
CA SER A 104 -9.15 9.34 -9.54
C SER A 104 -10.26 8.77 -8.65
N GLU A 105 -10.06 7.57 -8.10
CA GLU A 105 -10.97 6.98 -7.11
C GLU A 105 -10.99 7.79 -5.81
N LEU A 106 -9.83 8.23 -5.31
CA LEU A 106 -9.72 9.03 -4.08
C LEU A 106 -10.37 10.41 -4.21
N ILE A 107 -10.34 11.04 -5.38
CA ILE A 107 -11.05 12.31 -5.65
C ILE A 107 -12.51 12.10 -6.07
N GLY A 108 -12.88 10.86 -6.42
CA GLY A 108 -14.21 10.48 -6.88
C GLY A 108 -15.32 10.64 -5.84
N PRO A 109 -16.56 10.23 -6.18
CA PRO A 109 -17.69 10.31 -5.27
C PRO A 109 -17.43 9.45 -4.01
N GLY A 110 -17.86 9.95 -2.85
CA GLY A 110 -17.76 9.22 -1.59
C GLY A 110 -18.65 7.97 -1.55
N ILE A 111 -18.47 7.17 -0.49
CA ILE A 111 -19.34 6.01 -0.25
C ILE A 111 -20.75 6.47 0.15
N LYS A 112 -21.76 5.68 -0.22
CA LYS A 112 -23.13 5.90 0.24
C LYS A 112 -23.22 5.65 1.74
N LYS A 113 -23.99 6.47 2.45
CA LYS A 113 -24.19 6.33 3.90
C LYS A 113 -24.84 4.98 4.24
N GLU A 114 -25.68 4.50 3.34
CA GLU A 114 -26.36 3.21 3.44
C GLU A 114 -25.35 2.06 3.42
N ASP A 115 -24.35 2.11 2.54
CA ASP A 115 -23.32 1.07 2.44
C ASP A 115 -22.46 1.01 3.71
N ALA A 116 -22.06 2.18 4.23
CA ALA A 116 -21.33 2.30 5.48
C ALA A 116 -22.15 1.77 6.68
N ARG A 117 -23.43 2.11 6.75
CA ARG A 117 -24.34 1.65 7.81
C ARG A 117 -24.57 0.14 7.73
N ASN A 118 -24.78 -0.40 6.54
CA ASN A 118 -24.97 -1.83 6.32
C ASN A 118 -23.71 -2.60 6.74
N TRP A 119 -22.54 -2.15 6.32
CA TRP A 119 -21.27 -2.74 6.74
C TRP A 119 -21.13 -2.76 8.27
N LEU A 120 -21.38 -1.61 8.92
CA LEU A 120 -21.28 -1.51 10.38
C LEU A 120 -22.31 -2.39 11.10
N SER A 121 -23.53 -2.47 10.58
CA SER A 121 -24.60 -3.29 11.14
C SER A 121 -24.30 -4.79 11.04
N GLU A 122 -23.67 -5.23 9.95
CA GLU A 122 -23.20 -6.61 9.82
C GLU A 122 -22.02 -6.87 10.76
N ARG A 123 -21.07 -5.95 10.82
CA ARG A 123 -19.88 -6.07 11.67
C ARG A 123 -20.23 -6.10 13.17
N ALA A 124 -21.27 -5.40 13.58
CA ALA A 124 -21.76 -5.38 14.96
C ALA A 124 -22.29 -6.73 15.46
N LYS A 125 -22.51 -7.71 14.57
CA LYS A 125 -22.92 -9.08 14.95
C LYS A 125 -21.73 -9.97 15.35
N ASP A 126 -20.50 -9.55 15.08
CA ASP A 126 -19.29 -10.30 15.42
C ASP A 126 -18.94 -10.15 16.91
N GLU A 127 -18.50 -11.23 17.54
CA GLU A 127 -18.09 -11.26 18.94
C GLU A 127 -16.90 -10.31 19.25
N CYS A 128 -16.08 -10.03 18.24
CA CYS A 128 -14.92 -9.14 18.33
C CYS A 128 -15.22 -7.67 17.99
N PHE A 129 -16.50 -7.26 17.91
CA PHE A 129 -16.85 -5.87 17.60
C PHE A 129 -16.31 -4.89 18.63
N SER A 130 -15.74 -3.79 18.14
CA SER A 130 -15.02 -2.80 18.95
C SER A 130 -15.13 -1.38 18.39
N VAL A 131 -14.59 -0.41 19.14
CA VAL A 131 -14.48 0.98 18.67
C VAL A 131 -13.61 1.08 17.41
N THR A 132 -12.69 0.14 17.18
CA THR A 132 -11.89 0.09 15.95
C THR A 132 -12.76 -0.17 14.72
N ASP A 133 -13.85 -0.93 14.85
CA ASP A 133 -14.79 -1.16 13.74
C ASP A 133 -15.60 0.10 13.42
N VAL A 134 -16.01 0.86 14.44
CA VAL A 134 -16.63 2.18 14.25
C VAL A 134 -15.64 3.16 13.60
N TRP A 135 -14.38 3.13 14.03
CA TRP A 135 -13.32 3.95 13.44
C TRP A 135 -13.02 3.58 11.99
N ALA A 136 -13.10 2.29 11.63
CA ALA A 136 -12.93 1.83 10.25
C ALA A 136 -13.95 2.47 9.29
N VAL A 137 -15.18 2.74 9.76
CA VAL A 137 -16.17 3.51 8.99
C VAL A 137 -15.69 4.95 8.75
N GLY A 138 -15.06 5.58 9.75
CA GLY A 138 -14.45 6.91 9.58
C GLY A 138 -13.36 6.92 8.51
N ILE A 139 -12.46 5.93 8.53
CA ILE A 139 -11.43 5.77 7.49
C ILE A 139 -12.09 5.52 6.12
N ALA A 140 -13.14 4.70 6.05
CA ALA A 140 -13.84 4.40 4.81
C ALA A 140 -14.50 5.64 4.18
N LEU A 141 -15.02 6.56 5.01
CA LEU A 141 -15.56 7.83 4.54
C LEU A 141 -14.47 8.76 4.00
N ILE A 142 -13.32 8.85 4.69
CA ILE A 142 -12.16 9.66 4.26
C ILE A 142 -11.57 9.10 2.96
N MET A 143 -11.31 7.80 2.93
CA MET A 143 -10.70 7.09 1.80
C MET A 143 -11.72 6.71 0.72
N LYS A 144 -13.00 7.06 0.91
CA LYS A 144 -14.13 6.82 0.00
C LYS A 144 -14.27 5.36 -0.44
N LYS A 145 -13.93 4.41 0.43
CA LYS A 145 -13.93 2.97 0.13
C LYS A 145 -14.39 2.16 1.33
N VAL A 146 -15.46 1.38 1.16
CA VAL A 146 -15.98 0.49 2.21
C VAL A 146 -14.96 -0.64 2.47
N PRO A 147 -14.68 -1.01 3.74
CA PRO A 147 -13.79 -2.11 4.04
C PRO A 147 -14.36 -3.42 3.47
N ARG A 148 -13.54 -4.19 2.77
CA ARG A 148 -13.96 -5.51 2.27
C ARG A 148 -13.99 -6.50 3.43
N ASN A 149 -14.96 -7.42 3.44
CA ASN A 149 -15.12 -8.41 4.51
C ASN A 149 -14.01 -9.46 4.59
N ASN A 150 -13.13 -9.59 3.58
CA ASN A 150 -12.05 -10.59 3.55
C ASN A 150 -10.67 -9.99 3.27
N THR A 151 -9.77 -10.18 4.25
CA THR A 151 -8.29 -10.29 4.32
C THR A 151 -7.36 -9.54 3.35
N LEU A 152 -6.19 -9.16 3.91
CA LEU A 152 -4.94 -8.84 3.20
C LEU A 152 -4.66 -9.91 2.14
N SER A 153 -4.84 -9.58 0.86
CA SER A 153 -4.51 -10.44 -0.30
C SER A 153 -3.05 -10.32 -0.69
#